data_AF-A0A6V7LML1-F1
#
_entry.id   AF-A0A6V7LML1-F1
#
_cell.length_a   1.000
_cell.length_b   1.000
_cell.length_c   1.000
_cell.angle_alpha   90.00
_cell.angle_beta   90.00
_cell.angle_gamma   90.00
#
_symmetry.space_group_name_H-M   'P 1'
#
loop_
_entity.id
_entity.type
_entity.pdbx_description
1 polymer ?
#
loop_
_entity_poly.entity_id
_entity_poly.type
_entity_poly.pdbx_seq_one_letter_code
_entity_poly.pdbx_strand_id
1 'polypeptide(L)' 'MWSSVTAAGTENGPAPPSRSKHSATLLGGHVYLLGGRNGNLPLRDLWRYSL' A
#
# COMPACT_ATOMS: atom_id res chain seq x y z
N MET A 1 -12.57 3.04 17.30
CA MET A 1 -13.00 3.81 16.12
C MET A 1 -11.81 3.86 15.18
N TRP A 2 -11.96 3.43 13.93
CA TRP A 2 -10.87 3.51 12.96
C TRP A 2 -10.70 4.97 12.54
N SER A 3 -9.50 5.53 12.72
CA SER A 3 -9.13 6.85 12.24
C SER A 3 -8.24 6.71 11.00
N SER A 4 -8.47 7.57 10.01
CA SER A 4 -7.58 7.65 8.85
C SER A 4 -6.26 8.27 9.30
N VAL A 5 -5.16 7.52 9.18
CA VAL A 5 -3.82 8.08 9.31
C VAL A 5 -3.43 8.59 7.93
N THR A 6 -3.61 9.89 7.69
CA THR A 6 -2.92 10.56 6.58
C THR A 6 -1.43 10.47 6.87
N ALA A 7 -0.62 10.02 5.91
CA ALA A 7 0.83 9.97 6.07
C ALA A 7 1.34 11.36 6.46
N ALA A 8 1.61 11.55 7.75
CA ALA A 8 2.15 12.77 8.32
C ALA A 8 3.66 12.75 8.11
N GLY A 9 4.10 12.91 6.87
CA GLY A 9 5.50 12.84 6.53
C GLY A 9 5.68 13.21 5.07
N THR A 10 6.32 14.33 4.83
CA THR A 10 6.89 14.73 3.54
C THR A 10 8.00 13.76 3.15
N GLU A 11 7.62 12.56 2.75
CA GLU A 11 8.48 11.60 2.08
C GLU A 11 7.88 11.42 0.69
N ASN A 12 8.35 12.21 -0.27
CA ASN A 12 7.92 12.22 -1.67
C ASN A 12 8.33 10.91 -2.39
N GLY A 13 7.96 9.77 -1.84
CA GLY A 13 8.08 8.47 -2.47
C GLY A 13 6.84 8.18 -3.33
N PRO A 14 6.98 7.43 -4.44
CA PRO A 14 5.82 7.00 -5.21
C PRO A 14 4.88 6.19 -4.31
N ALA A 15 3.60 6.56 -4.31
CA ALA A 15 2.54 5.82 -3.65
C ALA A 15 1.81 4.90 -4.65
N PRO A 16 1.36 3.71 -4.23
CA PRO A 16 0.52 2.85 -5.01
C PRO A 16 -0.79 3.57 -5.32
N PRO A 17 -1.40 3.28 -6.47
CA PRO A 17 -2.77 3.69 -6.75
C PRO A 17 -3.72 3.10 -5.70
N SER A 18 -4.87 3.77 -5.55
CA SER A 18 -5.99 3.27 -4.75
C SER A 18 -6.32 1.84 -5.12
N ARG A 19 -6.47 0.96 -4.12
CA ARG A 19 -6.62 -0.48 -4.34
C ARG A 19 -7.47 -1.15 -3.27
N SER A 20 -8.19 -2.19 -3.67
CA SER A 20 -8.99 -3.07 -2.78
C SER A 20 -8.63 -4.54 -2.98
N LYS A 21 -8.96 -5.40 -2.00
CA LYS A 21 -8.69 -6.85 -2.03
C LYS A 21 -7.23 -7.21 -2.33
N HIS A 22 -6.28 -6.39 -1.88
CA HIS A 22 -4.85 -6.65 -1.96
C HIS A 22 -4.41 -7.55 -0.79
N SER A 23 -3.24 -8.17 -0.91
CA SER A 23 -2.57 -8.79 0.23
C SER A 23 -1.50 -7.86 0.78
N ALA A 24 -1.39 -7.76 2.11
CA ALA A 24 -0.37 -6.95 2.78
C ALA A 24 0.30 -7.75 3.90
N THR A 25 1.61 -7.60 4.05
CA THR A 25 2.39 -8.30 5.10
C THR A 25 3.54 -7.44 5.57
N LEU A 26 3.79 -7.47 6.88
CA LEU A 26 4.96 -6.85 7.51
C LEU A 26 6.07 -7.90 7.65
N LEU A 27 7.24 -7.62 7.09
CA LEU A 27 8.41 -8.49 7.20
C LEU A 27 9.69 -7.66 7.27
N GLY A 28 10.48 -7.86 8.33
CA GLY A 28 11.81 -7.25 8.47
C GLY A 28 11.82 -5.72 8.39
N GLY A 29 10.87 -5.05 9.07
CA GLY A 29 10.76 -3.58 9.05
C GLY A 29 10.20 -3.01 7.74
N HIS A 30 9.67 -3.84 6.86
CA HIS A 30 9.09 -3.41 5.60
C HIS A 30 7.66 -3.91 5.43
N VAL A 31 6.79 -3.06 4.88
CA VAL A 31 5.45 -3.46 4.48
C VAL A 31 5.45 -3.84 3.01
N TYR A 32 5.05 -5.07 2.73
CA TYR A 32 4.87 -5.59 1.38
C TYR A 32 3.40 -5.57 1.02
N LEU A 33 3.08 -5.09 -0.18
CA LEU A 33 1.72 -4.91 -0.67
C LEU A 33 1.63 -5.51 -2.08
N LEU A 34 0.89 -6.62 -2.21
CA LEU A 34 0.82 -7.40 -3.44
C LEU A 34 -0.59 -7.30 -4.07
N GLY A 35 -0.61 -6.85 -5.31
CA GLY A 35 -1.77 -6.86 -6.19
C GLY A 35 -2.98 -6.12 -5.64
N GLY A 36 -4.16 -6.71 -5.85
CA GLY A 36 -5.46 -6.11 -5.57
C GLY A 36 -6.11 -5.61 -6.85
N ARG A 37 -7.03 -4.65 -6.71
CA ARG A 37 -7.73 -4.04 -7.85
C ARG A 37 -8.07 -2.58 -7.57
N ASN A 38 -7.91 -1.75 -8.60
CA ASN A 38 -8.40 -0.37 -8.62
C ASN A 38 -9.71 -0.34 -9.42
N GLY A 39 -10.85 -0.39 -8.73
CA GLY A 39 -12.15 -0.59 -9.37
C GLY A 39 -12.20 -1.92 -10.13
N ASN A 40 -12.39 -1.85 -11.45
CA ASN A 40 -12.41 -3.00 -12.36
C ASN A 40 -11.04 -3.38 -12.94
N LEU A 41 -9.98 -2.65 -12.58
CA LEU A 41 -8.63 -2.91 -13.08
C LEU A 41 -7.86 -3.80 -12.08
N PRO A 42 -7.54 -5.06 -12.44
CA PRO A 42 -6.70 -5.91 -11.60
C PRO A 42 -5.27 -5.36 -11.59
N LEU A 43 -4.70 -5.22 -10.40
CA LEU A 43 -3.32 -4.80 -10.19
C LEU A 43 -2.43 -6.03 -10.07
N ARG A 44 -1.32 -6.04 -10.81
CA ARG A 44 -0.31 -7.12 -10.83
C ARG A 44 1.06 -6.59 -10.40
N ASP A 45 1.06 -5.68 -9.43
CA ASP A 45 2.24 -5.01 -8.92
C ASP A 45 2.58 -5.47 -7.49
N LEU A 46 3.83 -5.25 -7.09
CA LEU A 46 4.32 -5.44 -5.72
C LEU A 46 4.93 -4.13 -5.25
N TRP A 47 4.45 -3.62 -4.12
CA TRP A 47 4.97 -2.44 -3.45
C TRP A 47 5.68 -2.84 -2.17
N ARG A 48 6.74 -2.09 -1.84
CA ARG A 48 7.46 -2.22 -0.57
C ARG A 48 7.64 -0.83 0.04
N TYR A 49 7.23 -0.70 1.29
CA TYR A 49 7.53 0.47 2.11
C TYR A 49 8.57 0.10 3.16
N SER A 50 9.54 0.98 3.35
CA SER A 50 10.40 0.95 4.53
C SER A 50 9.67 1.70 5.65
N LEU A 51 9.59 1.09 6.82
CA LEU A 51 9.10 1.73 8.05
C LEU A 51 10.21 2.51 8.75
#